data_AF-A0A3C2C5P0-F1
#
_entry.id   AF-A0A3C2C5P0-F1
#
_cell.length_a   1.000
_cell.length_b   1.000
_cell.length_c   1.000
_cell.angle_alpha   90.00
_cell.angle_beta   90.00
_cell.angle_gamma   90.00
#
_symmetry.space_group_name_H-M   'P 1'
#
loop_
_entity.id
_entity.type
_entity.pdbx_description
1 polymer ?
#
loop_
_entity_poly.entity_id
_entity_poly.type
_entity_poly.pdbx_seq_one_letter_code
_entity_poly.pdbx_strand_id
1 'polypeptide(L)'
;MVYSSYLVIWSEPEKEEHLRNVFVTSGPMIHELTHLVVDYITGGNVPRWVTEDLSQYEEYRLTGFKFGEPAGLLEQTPYFFKTMEEGFDELPDQTLAYWQSLSAIQYIVEEYGKDSVHQILKVLAGGDSINEAMYEVLGVAQKEFQADWWRWVTVKRGFLNNSRQELKAF
;
A
#
# COMPACT_ATOMS: atom_id res chain seq x y z
N MET A 1 -8.10 9.46 24.74
CA MET A 1 -8.56 8.07 24.52
C MET A 1 -10.07 8.09 24.25
N VAL A 2 -10.50 8.51 23.04
CA VAL A 2 -11.93 8.46 22.65
C VAL A 2 -12.03 8.38 21.12
N TYR A 3 -11.99 7.18 20.54
CA TYR A 3 -12.44 6.89 19.17
C TYR A 3 -13.01 5.47 19.07
N SER A 4 -13.73 5.02 20.11
CA SER A 4 -14.33 3.67 20.18
C SER A 4 -15.82 3.72 20.54
N SER A 5 -16.57 4.62 19.91
CA SER A 5 -17.98 4.85 20.28
C SER A 5 -18.98 4.89 19.13
N TYR A 6 -18.56 4.83 17.85
CA TYR A 6 -19.52 4.98 16.73
C TYR A 6 -19.94 3.67 16.06
N LEU A 7 -19.15 2.59 16.14
CA LEU A 7 -19.52 1.28 15.58
C LEU A 7 -20.44 0.44 16.49
N VAL A 8 -20.64 0.87 17.73
CA VAL A 8 -21.34 0.12 18.79
C VAL A 8 -22.85 0.43 18.83
N ILE A 9 -23.32 1.44 18.08
CA ILE A 9 -24.70 1.94 18.20
C ILE A 9 -25.74 0.96 17.60
N TRP A 10 -25.32 0.01 16.74
CA TRP A 10 -26.24 -0.85 15.98
C TRP A 10 -26.05 -2.36 16.21
N SER A 11 -25.18 -2.79 17.14
CA SER A 11 -24.92 -4.21 17.39
C SER A 11 -25.76 -4.77 18.54
N GLU A 12 -26.24 -6.00 18.39
CA GLU A 12 -26.80 -6.77 19.51
C GLU A 12 -25.76 -6.88 20.64
N PRO A 13 -26.14 -6.71 21.93
CA PRO A 13 -25.19 -6.68 23.07
C PRO A 13 -24.29 -7.91 23.15
N GLU A 14 -24.78 -9.05 22.67
CA GLU A 14 -24.11 -10.35 22.72
C GLU A 14 -22.96 -10.48 21.69
N LYS A 15 -22.90 -9.58 20.71
CA LYS A 15 -21.86 -9.55 19.66
C LYS A 15 -20.86 -8.41 19.85
N GLU A 16 -21.05 -7.55 20.86
CA GLU A 16 -20.26 -6.34 21.05
C GLU A 16 -18.78 -6.64 21.31
N GLU A 17 -18.45 -7.63 22.15
CA GLU A 17 -17.06 -8.00 22.45
C GLU A 17 -16.35 -8.59 21.22
N HIS A 18 -17.03 -9.44 20.46
CA HIS A 18 -16.50 -10.00 19.22
C HIS A 18 -16.33 -8.93 18.15
N LEU A 19 -17.32 -8.05 17.96
CA LEU A 19 -17.24 -6.93 17.01
C LEU A 19 -16.20 -5.89 17.42
N ARG A 20 -15.98 -5.66 18.71
CA ARG A 20 -14.87 -4.84 19.22
C ARG A 20 -13.53 -5.49 18.96
N ASN A 21 -13.38 -6.79 19.23
CA ASN A 21 -12.14 -7.50 18.94
C ASN A 21 -11.86 -7.52 17.45
N VAL A 22 -12.85 -7.82 16.62
CA VAL A 22 -12.76 -7.68 15.16
C VAL A 22 -12.38 -6.26 14.83
N PHE A 23 -13.09 -5.22 15.27
CA PHE A 23 -12.77 -3.83 14.97
C PHE A 23 -11.33 -3.43 15.34
N VAL A 24 -10.87 -3.79 16.55
CA VAL A 24 -9.51 -3.53 17.06
C VAL A 24 -8.44 -4.31 16.28
N THR A 25 -8.78 -5.48 15.75
CA THR A 25 -7.87 -6.34 14.96
C THR A 25 -8.12 -6.28 13.45
N SER A 26 -9.12 -5.52 13.01
CA SER A 26 -9.63 -5.56 11.65
C SER A 26 -8.81 -4.61 10.81
N GLY A 27 -8.47 -5.09 9.62
CA GLY A 27 -7.75 -4.38 8.58
C GLY A 27 -8.06 -2.89 8.44
N PRO A 28 -9.34 -2.43 8.51
CA PRO A 28 -9.67 -1.02 8.43
C PRO A 28 -8.99 -0.14 9.48
N MET A 29 -8.82 -0.60 10.72
CA MET A 29 -8.20 0.24 11.76
C MET A 29 -6.69 0.40 11.55
N ILE A 30 -6.01 -0.66 11.11
CA ILE A 30 -4.58 -0.55 10.78
C ILE A 30 -4.38 0.24 9.49
N HIS A 31 -5.29 0.12 8.52
CA HIS A 31 -5.29 0.91 7.30
C HIS A 31 -5.33 2.41 7.63
N GLU A 32 -6.34 2.85 8.38
CA GLU A 32 -6.48 4.26 8.77
C GLU A 32 -5.34 4.74 9.68
N LEU A 33 -4.84 3.88 10.58
CA LEU A 33 -3.68 4.23 11.41
C LEU A 33 -2.42 4.41 10.56
N THR A 34 -2.25 3.61 9.51
CA THR A 34 -1.10 3.68 8.62
C THR A 34 -1.11 4.99 7.83
N HIS A 35 -2.27 5.42 7.33
CA HIS A 35 -2.44 6.76 6.76
C HIS A 35 -1.95 7.85 7.72
N LEU A 36 -2.41 7.83 8.98
CA LEU A 36 -2.03 8.82 9.99
C LEU A 36 -0.53 8.80 10.29
N VAL A 37 0.08 7.62 10.40
CA VAL A 37 1.53 7.48 10.67
C VAL A 37 2.35 7.99 9.50
N VAL A 38 1.97 7.64 8.27
CA VAL A 38 2.66 8.08 7.05
C VAL A 38 2.54 9.60 6.91
N ASP A 39 1.34 10.16 7.08
CA ASP A 39 1.09 11.61 7.05
C ASP A 39 1.94 12.34 8.11
N TYR A 40 2.01 11.81 9.33
CA TYR A 40 2.83 12.36 10.40
C TYR A 40 4.34 12.32 10.06
N ILE A 41 4.84 11.22 9.48
CA ILE A 41 6.24 11.08 9.10
C ILE A 41 6.61 12.08 7.99
N THR A 42 5.76 12.21 6.98
CA THR A 42 6.04 13.03 5.79
C THR A 42 5.59 14.47 5.92
N GLY A 43 4.91 14.83 7.01
CA GLY A 43 4.26 16.14 7.15
C GLY A 43 3.19 16.39 6.09
N GLY A 44 2.52 15.32 5.63
CA GLY A 44 1.56 15.35 4.54
C GLY A 44 2.16 15.37 3.13
N ASN A 45 3.49 15.38 2.99
CA ASN A 45 4.15 15.33 1.67
C ASN A 45 4.24 13.88 1.15
N VAL A 46 3.11 13.27 0.82
CA VAL A 46 3.06 11.91 0.29
C VAL A 46 1.94 11.79 -0.74
N PRO A 47 2.18 11.22 -1.92
CA PRO A 47 1.12 11.04 -2.91
C PRO A 47 0.12 9.98 -2.43
N ARG A 48 -1.13 10.14 -2.87
CA ARG A 48 -2.25 9.31 -2.44
C ARG A 48 -2.00 7.81 -2.65
N TRP A 49 -1.44 7.44 -3.80
CA TRP A 49 -1.17 6.04 -4.12
C TRP A 49 -0.16 5.39 -3.15
N VAL A 50 0.86 6.13 -2.68
CA VAL A 50 1.85 5.59 -1.72
C VAL A 50 1.21 5.37 -0.35
N THR A 51 0.39 6.31 0.13
CA THR A 51 -0.24 6.15 1.45
C THR A 51 -1.29 5.04 1.45
N GLU A 52 -2.04 4.86 0.35
CA GLU A 52 -2.98 3.73 0.19
C GLU A 52 -2.26 2.39 0.14
N ASP A 53 -1.16 2.31 -0.61
CA ASP A 53 -0.34 1.12 -0.69
C ASP A 53 0.19 0.68 0.69
N LEU A 54 0.85 1.59 1.42
CA LEU A 54 1.39 1.26 2.74
C LEU A 54 0.30 0.80 3.70
N SER A 55 -0.88 1.40 3.62
CA SER A 55 -2.04 1.05 4.45
C SER A 55 -2.56 -0.35 4.11
N GLN A 56 -2.64 -0.69 2.81
CA GLN A 56 -3.00 -2.04 2.35
C GLN A 56 -1.92 -3.08 2.67
N TYR A 57 -0.64 -2.70 2.61
CA TYR A 57 0.47 -3.58 2.95
C TYR A 57 0.44 -3.95 4.43
N GLU A 58 0.20 -3.00 5.33
CA GLU A 58 0.06 -3.26 6.76
C GLU A 58 -1.24 -4.02 7.10
N GLU A 59 -2.35 -3.69 6.45
CA GLU A 59 -3.59 -4.48 6.53
C GLU A 59 -3.33 -5.94 6.14
N TYR A 60 -2.65 -6.15 5.01
CA TYR A 60 -2.29 -7.47 4.51
C TYR A 60 -1.38 -8.22 5.48
N ARG A 61 -0.36 -7.56 6.04
CA ARG A 61 0.54 -8.18 7.03
C ARG A 61 -0.18 -8.68 8.27
N LEU A 62 -1.20 -7.96 8.75
CA LEU A 62 -1.93 -8.33 9.96
C LEU A 62 -3.07 -9.31 9.71
N THR A 63 -3.81 -9.13 8.63
CA THR A 63 -5.07 -9.85 8.39
C THR A 63 -4.96 -10.92 7.30
N GLY A 64 -3.94 -10.84 6.44
CA GLY A 64 -3.83 -11.62 5.21
C GLY A 64 -4.79 -11.17 4.11
N PHE A 65 -5.61 -10.13 4.32
CA PHE A 65 -6.51 -9.59 3.32
C PHE A 65 -5.73 -8.84 2.24
N LYS A 66 -6.06 -9.10 0.97
CA LYS A 66 -5.54 -8.37 -0.17
C LYS A 66 -6.60 -8.34 -1.27
N PHE A 67 -6.57 -7.30 -2.07
CA PHE A 67 -7.29 -7.31 -3.34
C PHE A 67 -6.69 -8.40 -4.24
N GLY A 68 -7.57 -9.13 -4.94
CA GLY A 68 -7.14 -10.12 -5.93
C GLY A 68 -6.42 -9.44 -7.10
N GLU A 69 -5.66 -10.24 -7.86
CA GLU A 69 -5.14 -9.77 -9.16
C GLU A 69 -6.31 -9.32 -10.05
N PRO A 70 -6.21 -8.18 -10.74
CA PRO A 70 -7.22 -7.74 -11.70
C PRO A 70 -7.48 -8.82 -12.74
N ALA A 71 -8.76 -9.05 -13.04
CA ALA A 71 -9.14 -10.05 -14.03
C ALA A 71 -8.55 -9.67 -15.40
N GLY A 72 -7.82 -10.61 -16.01
CA GLY A 72 -7.14 -10.36 -17.27
C GLY A 72 -6.02 -9.32 -17.18
N LEU A 73 -5.26 -9.31 -16.08
CA LEU A 73 -4.17 -8.35 -15.85
C LEU A 73 -3.20 -8.23 -17.05
N LEU A 74 -2.89 -9.33 -17.72
CA LEU A 74 -1.98 -9.32 -18.87
C LEU A 74 -2.60 -8.64 -20.10
N GLU A 75 -3.93 -8.62 -20.17
CA GLU A 75 -4.70 -7.93 -21.20
C GLU A 75 -4.96 -6.46 -20.84
N GLN A 76 -4.65 -6.05 -19.60
CA GLN A 76 -4.76 -4.67 -19.13
C GLN A 76 -3.47 -3.86 -19.39
N THR A 77 -3.63 -2.54 -19.50
CA THR A 77 -2.51 -1.60 -19.53
C THR A 77 -2.39 -0.96 -18.14
N PRO A 78 -1.24 -1.06 -17.45
CA PRO A 78 -1.07 -0.41 -16.16
C PRO A 78 -1.15 1.10 -16.30
N TYR A 79 -1.55 1.78 -15.23
CA TYR A 79 -1.46 3.23 -15.17
C TYR A 79 0.01 3.68 -15.17
N PHE A 80 0.28 4.88 -15.66
CA PHE A 80 1.57 5.50 -15.39
C PHE A 80 1.60 5.98 -13.94
N PHE A 81 2.70 5.76 -13.22
CA PHE A 81 2.85 6.25 -11.84
C PHE A 81 2.65 7.77 -11.73
N LYS A 82 3.04 8.53 -12.76
CA LYS A 82 2.73 9.96 -12.83
C LYS A 82 1.23 10.26 -12.80
N THR A 83 0.42 9.48 -13.50
CA THR A 83 -1.04 9.66 -13.50
C THR A 83 -1.64 9.29 -12.15
N MET A 84 -1.09 8.27 -11.48
CA MET A 84 -1.48 7.92 -10.11
C MET A 84 -1.12 9.00 -9.10
N GLU A 85 0.03 9.67 -9.28
CA GLU A 85 0.45 10.82 -8.47
C GLU A 85 -0.52 12.00 -8.60
N GLU A 86 -0.98 12.29 -9.82
CA GLU A 86 -1.84 13.45 -10.11
C GLU A 86 -3.31 13.27 -9.70
N GLY A 87 -3.83 12.03 -9.68
CA GLY A 87 -5.28 11.80 -9.48
C GLY A 87 -5.68 10.36 -9.18
N PHE A 88 -5.03 9.71 -8.20
CA PHE A 88 -5.28 8.30 -7.85
C PHE A 88 -6.76 7.93 -7.66
N ASP A 89 -7.49 8.71 -6.84
CA ASP A 89 -8.90 8.43 -6.50
C ASP A 89 -9.87 8.68 -7.69
N GLU A 90 -9.38 9.31 -8.77
CA GLU A 90 -10.15 9.66 -9.96
C GLU A 90 -9.94 8.68 -11.12
N LEU A 91 -9.06 7.68 -10.94
CA LEU A 91 -8.75 6.70 -11.97
C LEU A 91 -9.96 5.81 -12.29
N PRO A 92 -10.24 5.51 -13.58
CA PRO A 92 -11.44 4.76 -13.98
C PRO A 92 -11.53 3.34 -13.41
N ASP A 93 -10.40 2.64 -13.32
CA ASP A 93 -10.30 1.30 -12.76
C ASP A 93 -9.58 1.37 -11.42
N GLN A 94 -10.35 1.60 -10.36
CA GLN A 94 -9.83 1.64 -9.00
C GLN A 94 -9.23 0.28 -8.58
N THR A 95 -9.76 -0.85 -9.08
CA THR A 95 -9.20 -2.17 -8.71
C THR A 95 -7.78 -2.29 -9.24
N LEU A 96 -7.54 -1.87 -10.49
CA LEU A 96 -6.21 -1.81 -11.07
C LEU A 96 -5.32 -0.81 -10.33
N ALA A 97 -5.83 0.38 -9.98
CA ALA A 97 -5.06 1.41 -9.29
C ALA A 97 -4.54 0.93 -7.92
N TYR A 98 -5.42 0.38 -7.07
CA TYR A 98 -5.04 -0.16 -5.76
C TYR A 98 -4.10 -1.36 -5.88
N TRP A 99 -4.38 -2.30 -6.78
CA TRP A 99 -3.51 -3.44 -7.02
C TRP A 99 -2.12 -3.01 -7.52
N GLN A 100 -2.07 -2.05 -8.44
CA GLN A 100 -0.82 -1.52 -8.98
C GLN A 100 -0.01 -0.83 -7.89
N SER A 101 -0.65 0.01 -7.07
CA SER A 101 -0.07 0.58 -5.86
C SER A 101 0.62 -0.50 -5.04
N LEU A 102 -0.16 -1.45 -4.53
CA LEU A 102 0.33 -2.51 -3.64
C LEU A 102 1.50 -3.32 -4.23
N SER A 103 1.47 -3.59 -5.53
CA SER A 103 2.55 -4.31 -6.20
C SER A 103 3.83 -3.48 -6.39
N ALA A 104 3.72 -2.14 -6.40
CA ALA A 104 4.86 -1.24 -6.56
C ALA A 104 5.73 -1.20 -5.31
N ILE A 105 5.16 -1.07 -4.11
CA ILE A 105 5.95 -1.20 -2.86
C ILE A 105 6.48 -2.61 -2.68
N GLN A 106 5.75 -3.64 -3.08
CA GLN A 106 6.29 -5.01 -3.07
C GLN A 106 7.54 -5.12 -3.92
N TYR A 107 7.49 -4.60 -5.15
CA TYR A 107 8.65 -4.55 -6.02
C TYR A 107 9.81 -3.77 -5.39
N ILE A 108 9.54 -2.63 -4.76
CA ILE A 108 10.55 -1.86 -4.02
C ILE A 108 11.18 -2.72 -2.92
N VAL A 109 10.37 -3.36 -2.10
CA VAL A 109 10.83 -4.17 -0.97
C VAL A 109 11.63 -5.39 -1.43
N GLU A 110 11.22 -6.05 -2.51
CA GLU A 110 11.88 -7.25 -3.03
C GLU A 110 13.21 -6.94 -3.73
N GLU A 111 13.26 -5.91 -4.58
CA GLU A 111 14.43 -5.65 -5.42
C GLU A 111 15.42 -4.67 -4.79
N TYR A 112 14.94 -3.76 -3.94
CA TYR A 112 15.77 -2.71 -3.34
C TYR A 112 15.93 -2.88 -1.82
N GLY A 113 15.08 -3.69 -1.20
CA GLY A 113 15.16 -4.07 0.20
C GLY A 113 14.12 -3.40 1.09
N LYS A 114 13.91 -3.99 2.27
CA LYS A 114 12.85 -3.58 3.21
C LYS A 114 13.02 -2.16 3.75
N ASP A 115 14.25 -1.67 3.83
CA ASP A 115 14.54 -0.32 4.35
C ASP A 115 14.28 0.78 3.31
N SER A 116 14.18 0.45 2.01
CA SER A 116 14.00 1.43 0.93
C SER A 116 12.72 2.24 1.09
N VAL A 117 11.63 1.61 1.55
CA VAL A 117 10.37 2.32 1.83
C VAL A 117 10.56 3.40 2.90
N HIS A 118 11.23 3.06 4.00
CA HIS A 118 11.53 4.01 5.06
C HIS A 118 12.44 5.15 4.60
N GLN A 119 13.40 4.85 3.71
CA GLN A 119 14.28 5.86 3.13
C GLN A 119 13.49 6.81 2.21
N ILE A 120 12.58 6.29 1.38
CA ILE A 120 11.69 7.11 0.54
C ILE A 120 10.84 8.05 1.40
N LEU A 121 10.22 7.53 2.47
CA LEU A 121 9.43 8.36 3.39
C LEU A 121 10.24 9.47 4.07
N LYS A 122 11.54 9.24 4.34
CA LYS A 122 12.43 10.27 4.90
C LYS A 122 12.74 11.38 3.89
N VAL A 123 12.96 11.03 2.62
CA VAL A 123 13.21 12.01 1.56
C VAL A 123 11.93 12.84 1.33
N LEU A 124 10.77 12.18 1.29
CA LEU A 124 9.47 12.84 1.26
C LEU A 124 9.27 13.81 2.45
N ALA A 125 9.66 13.42 3.67
CA ALA A 125 9.62 14.30 4.83
C ALA A 125 10.50 15.57 4.69
N GLY A 126 11.49 15.55 3.79
CA GLY A 126 12.31 16.69 3.42
C GLY A 126 11.64 17.71 2.51
N GLY A 127 10.49 17.35 1.92
CA GLY A 127 9.74 18.19 0.97
C GLY A 127 9.95 17.83 -0.51
N ASP A 128 10.79 16.84 -0.80
CA ASP A 128 11.04 16.35 -2.16
C ASP A 128 9.81 15.62 -2.73
N SER A 129 9.69 15.59 -4.05
CA SER A 129 8.64 14.83 -4.73
C SER A 129 8.88 13.32 -4.65
N ILE A 130 7.84 12.52 -4.87
CA ILE A 130 7.98 11.05 -4.91
C ILE A 130 8.96 10.58 -5.99
N ASN A 131 9.03 11.28 -7.13
CA ASN A 131 9.96 10.96 -8.19
C ASN A 131 11.42 11.23 -7.75
N GLU A 132 11.67 12.35 -7.09
CA GLU A 132 12.98 12.67 -6.52
C GLU A 132 13.37 11.65 -5.42
N ALA A 133 12.44 11.34 -4.51
CA ALA A 133 12.65 10.36 -3.45
C ALA A 133 12.97 8.95 -4.00
N MET A 134 12.22 8.50 -5.02
CA MET A 134 12.49 7.24 -5.68
C MET A 134 13.82 7.25 -6.42
N TYR A 135 14.16 8.34 -7.10
CA TYR A 135 15.43 8.45 -7.81
C TYR A 135 16.61 8.41 -6.83
N GLU A 136 16.53 9.14 -5.71
CA GLU A 136 17.58 9.17 -4.69
C GLU A 136 17.80 7.80 -4.04
N VAL A 137 16.72 7.10 -3.70
CA VAL A 137 16.79 5.85 -2.94
C VAL A 137 17.02 4.63 -3.84
N LEU A 138 16.35 4.59 -4.99
CA LEU A 138 16.36 3.42 -5.89
C LEU A 138 17.36 3.58 -7.03
N GLY A 139 17.84 4.79 -7.29
CA GLY A 139 18.79 5.08 -8.37
C GLY A 139 18.20 4.97 -9.78
N VAL A 140 16.87 4.91 -9.91
CA VAL A 140 16.17 4.73 -11.19
C VAL A 140 15.15 5.85 -11.42
N ALA A 141 15.03 6.30 -12.67
CA ALA A 141 14.01 7.30 -13.00
C ALA A 141 12.61 6.67 -12.99
N GLN A 142 11.55 7.45 -12.70
CA GLN A 142 10.17 6.94 -12.66
C GLN A 142 9.75 6.14 -13.91
N LYS A 143 10.23 6.53 -15.10
CA LYS A 143 9.95 5.80 -16.36
C LYS A 143 10.62 4.43 -16.42
N GLU A 144 11.84 4.32 -15.90
CA GLU A 144 12.58 3.06 -15.82
C GLU A 144 11.93 2.14 -14.78
N PHE A 145 11.64 2.70 -13.59
CA PHE A 145 10.89 2.01 -12.55
C PHE A 145 9.58 1.43 -13.07
N GLN A 146 8.78 2.21 -13.82
CA GLN A 146 7.54 1.74 -14.43
C GLN A 146 7.75 0.49 -15.31
N ALA A 147 8.78 0.52 -16.17
CA ALA A 147 9.05 -0.57 -17.09
C ALA A 147 9.58 -1.81 -16.37
N ASP A 148 10.42 -1.62 -15.37
CA ASP A 148 11.06 -2.71 -14.62
C ASP A 148 10.09 -3.36 -13.64
N TRP A 149 9.26 -2.56 -12.95
CA TRP A 149 8.14 -3.04 -12.14
C TRP A 149 7.17 -3.87 -12.99
N TRP A 150 6.77 -3.38 -14.18
CA TRP A 150 5.84 -4.13 -15.03
C TRP A 150 6.43 -5.45 -15.51
N ARG A 151 7.74 -5.47 -15.82
CA ARG A 151 8.46 -6.70 -16.13
C ARG A 151 8.48 -7.66 -14.93
N TRP A 152 8.76 -7.14 -13.73
CA TRP A 152 8.75 -7.93 -12.50
C TRP A 152 7.38 -8.57 -12.26
N VAL A 153 6.29 -7.79 -12.34
CA VAL A 153 4.91 -8.31 -12.20
C VAL A 153 4.64 -9.45 -13.18
N THR A 154 4.90 -9.21 -14.46
CA THR A 154 4.51 -10.12 -15.54
C THR A 154 5.36 -11.39 -15.61
N VAL A 155 6.64 -11.31 -15.19
CA VAL A 155 7.59 -12.43 -15.21
C VAL A 155 7.59 -13.21 -13.90
N LYS A 156 7.64 -12.54 -12.74
CA LYS A 156 7.78 -13.21 -11.45
C LYS A 156 6.46 -13.77 -10.92
N ARG A 157 5.28 -13.21 -11.25
CA ARG A 157 3.93 -13.63 -10.78
C ARG A 157 3.86 -14.14 -9.32
N GLY A 158 4.72 -13.62 -8.45
CA GLY A 158 5.44 -14.50 -7.53
C GLY A 158 5.27 -14.24 -6.06
N PHE A 159 4.33 -13.39 -5.64
CA PHE A 159 3.99 -13.23 -4.22
C PHE A 159 2.49 -13.42 -3.94
N LEU A 160 1.62 -13.35 -4.97
CA LEU A 160 0.20 -13.65 -4.76
C LEU A 160 -0.06 -15.11 -4.37
N ASN A 161 0.85 -16.03 -4.71
CA ASN A 161 0.71 -17.47 -4.45
C ASN A 161 1.49 -18.02 -3.23
N ASN A 162 2.51 -17.32 -2.68
CA ASN A 162 3.52 -17.95 -1.81
C ASN A 162 3.68 -17.38 -0.38
N SER A 163 2.85 -16.43 0.02
CA SER A 163 3.11 -15.55 1.16
C SER A 163 2.76 -16.09 2.56
N ARG A 164 2.69 -17.42 2.74
CA ARG A 164 2.50 -18.03 4.06
C ARG A 164 3.80 -18.40 4.79
N GLN A 165 4.94 -18.46 4.09
CA GLN A 165 6.19 -18.98 4.68
C GLN A 165 7.24 -17.92 5.01
N GLU A 166 7.32 -16.80 4.29
CA GLU A 166 8.44 -15.85 4.48
C GLU A 166 8.22 -14.79 5.57
N LEU A 167 6.99 -14.64 6.07
CA LEU A 167 6.63 -13.56 7.00
C LEU A 167 6.69 -13.97 8.49
N LYS A 168 7.16 -15.18 8.81
CA LYS A 168 7.47 -15.60 10.20
C LYS A 168 8.82 -15.09 10.70
N ALA A 169 9.55 -14.31 9.90
CA ALA A 169 10.89 -13.83 10.23
C ALA A 169 10.92 -12.41 10.84
N PHE A 170 9.83 -12.00 11.48
CA PHE A 170 9.75 -10.80 12.32
C PHE A 170 9.09 -11.13 13.65
#